data_AF-A0A5K0ZD21-F1
#
_entry.id   AF-A0A5K0ZD21-F1
#
_cell.length_a   1.000
_cell.length_b   1.000
_cell.length_c   1.000
_cell.angle_alpha   90.00
_cell.angle_beta   90.00
_cell.angle_gamma   90.00
#
_symmetry.space_group_name_H-M   'P 1'
#
loop_
_entity.id
_entity.type
_entity.pdbx_description
1 polymer ?
#
loop_
_entity_poly.entity_id
_entity_poly.type
_entity_poly.pdbx_seq_one_letter_code
_entity_poly.pdbx_strand_id
1 'polypeptide(L)'
;GVLTVILLAAALGKELLSRETINVEILRAINMIFTNFSKLHISEAATLCIPHLIGALKAGPEAAQESVLDTLCLLKQSWSTMPIDIAKAQAIIASEAIPVLQMLMKTCPPSFHDRADSLLHCLPGCLTVTIKRGNNLKLTMGSTNAFCRLTIGNGPPRQTK
;
A
#
# COMPACT_ATOMS: atom_id res chain seq x y z
N GLY A 1 -19.52 12.92 -13.43
CA GLY A 1 -20.18 12.48 -12.18
C GLY A 1 -20.69 11.07 -12.35
N VAL A 2 -21.94 10.91 -12.81
CA VAL A 2 -22.59 9.60 -12.99
C VAL A 2 -21.88 8.72 -14.04
N LEU A 3 -21.49 9.29 -15.18
CA LEU A 3 -20.77 8.55 -16.23
C LEU A 3 -19.43 7.97 -15.74
N THR A 4 -18.72 8.72 -14.88
CA THR A 4 -17.42 8.30 -14.33
C THR A 4 -17.56 7.15 -13.32
N VAL A 5 -18.62 7.17 -12.51
CA VAL A 5 -18.94 6.07 -11.59
C VAL A 5 -19.38 4.82 -12.36
N ILE A 6 -20.16 4.98 -13.44
CA ILE A 6 -20.53 3.88 -14.32
C ILE A 6 -19.30 3.27 -15.01
N LEU A 7 -18.35 4.10 -15.46
CA LEU A 7 -17.09 3.62 -16.05
C LEU A 7 -16.24 2.84 -15.04
N LEU A 8 -16.12 3.34 -13.80
CA LEU A 8 -15.42 2.63 -12.74
C LEU A 8 -16.13 1.31 -12.39
N ALA A 9 -17.46 1.32 -12.24
CA ALA A 9 -18.26 0.13 -11.98
C ALA A 9 -18.19 -0.88 -13.16
N ALA A 10 -18.16 -0.41 -14.40
CA ALA A 10 -18.01 -1.26 -15.58
C ALA A 10 -16.62 -1.90 -15.67
N ALA A 11 -15.57 -1.13 -15.38
CA ALA A 11 -14.18 -1.62 -15.29
C ALA A 11 -14.02 -2.68 -14.19
N LEU A 12 -14.69 -2.48 -13.04
CA LEU A 12 -14.71 -3.43 -11.93
C LEU A 12 -15.56 -4.68 -12.23
N GLY A 13 -16.69 -4.53 -12.92
CA GLY A 13 -17.72 -5.57 -13.04
C GLY A 13 -17.51 -6.59 -14.17
N LYS A 14 -16.74 -6.30 -15.22
CA LYS A 14 -16.65 -7.20 -16.40
C LYS A 14 -15.25 -7.73 -16.74
N GLU A 15 -14.17 -7.01 -16.49
CA GLU A 15 -12.82 -7.43 -16.93
C GLU A 15 -11.86 -7.79 -15.79
N LEU A 16 -11.94 -7.13 -14.62
CA LEU A 16 -11.09 -7.48 -13.47
C LEU A 16 -11.53 -8.77 -12.75
N LEU A 17 -12.77 -9.23 -13.00
CA LEU A 17 -13.34 -10.46 -12.45
C LEU A 17 -13.12 -11.69 -13.35
N SER A 18 -12.98 -11.50 -14.67
CA SER A 18 -12.59 -12.55 -15.60
C SER A 18 -11.09 -12.79 -15.47
N ARG A 19 -10.75 -13.78 -14.65
CA ARG A 19 -9.38 -14.20 -14.25
C ARG A 19 -8.43 -14.59 -15.41
N GLU A 20 -8.80 -14.33 -16.66
CA GLU A 20 -8.10 -14.82 -17.86
C GLU A 20 -6.91 -13.94 -18.27
N THR A 21 -6.95 -12.62 -18.11
CA THR A 21 -5.76 -11.75 -18.23
C THR A 21 -5.92 -10.45 -17.44
N ILE A 22 -4.87 -9.97 -16.78
CA ILE A 22 -4.87 -8.65 -16.15
C ILE A 22 -4.65 -7.58 -17.23
N ASN A 23 -5.70 -6.77 -17.49
CA ASN A 23 -5.66 -5.73 -18.51
C ASN A 23 -5.00 -4.44 -17.96
N VAL A 24 -3.75 -4.20 -18.38
CA VAL A 24 -2.96 -3.03 -17.94
C VAL A 24 -3.62 -1.70 -18.33
N GLU A 25 -4.27 -1.64 -19.49
CA GLU A 25 -4.94 -0.40 -19.96
C GLU A 25 -6.10 -0.02 -19.05
N ILE A 26 -6.85 -1.01 -18.55
CA ILE A 26 -7.92 -0.78 -17.58
C ILE A 26 -7.36 -0.23 -16.27
N LEU A 27 -6.25 -0.79 -15.78
CA LEU A 27 -5.61 -0.29 -14.55
C LEU A 27 -5.11 1.16 -14.72
N ARG A 28 -4.54 1.50 -15.87
CA ARG A 28 -4.14 2.89 -16.17
C ARG A 28 -5.34 3.82 -16.29
N ALA A 29 -6.43 3.36 -16.90
CA ALA A 29 -7.67 4.13 -16.97
C ALA A 29 -8.25 4.39 -15.58
N ILE A 30 -8.25 3.39 -14.68
CA ILE A 30 -8.66 3.55 -13.28
C ILE A 30 -7.77 4.58 -12.58
N ASN A 31 -6.44 4.47 -12.71
CA ASN A 31 -5.51 5.44 -12.13
C ASN A 31 -5.79 6.86 -12.64
N MET A 32 -6.00 7.02 -13.95
CA MET A 32 -6.33 8.31 -14.58
C MET A 32 -7.66 8.86 -14.06
N ILE A 33 -8.68 8.02 -13.88
CA ILE A 33 -9.97 8.42 -13.33
C ILE A 33 -9.78 8.96 -11.90
N PHE A 34 -9.09 8.24 -11.02
CA PHE A 34 -8.88 8.72 -9.66
C PHE A 34 -8.03 10.00 -9.64
N THR A 35 -6.98 10.07 -10.47
CA THR A 35 -6.11 11.26 -10.56
C THR A 35 -6.92 12.52 -10.91
N ASN A 36 -7.89 12.41 -11.82
CA ASN A 36 -8.70 13.54 -12.28
C ASN A 36 -9.93 13.83 -11.40
N PHE A 37 -10.39 12.87 -10.60
CA PHE A 37 -11.65 12.97 -9.89
C PHE A 37 -11.51 12.57 -8.42
N SER A 38 -10.86 13.41 -7.62
CA SER A 38 -10.63 13.18 -6.18
C SER A 38 -11.91 12.93 -5.36
N LYS A 39 -13.05 13.48 -5.79
CA LYS A 39 -14.36 13.20 -5.17
C LYS A 39 -14.77 11.73 -5.25
N LEU A 40 -14.21 10.96 -6.18
CA LEU A 40 -14.47 9.52 -6.27
C LEU A 40 -13.74 8.72 -5.20
N HIS A 41 -12.69 9.27 -4.57
CA HIS A 41 -11.90 8.53 -3.61
C HIS A 41 -12.71 8.12 -2.37
N ILE A 42 -13.76 8.88 -2.01
CA ILE A 42 -14.68 8.56 -0.90
C ILE A 42 -15.83 7.64 -1.32
N SER A 43 -15.93 7.26 -2.59
CA SER A 43 -17.05 6.46 -3.09
C SER A 43 -16.94 5.00 -2.66
N GLU A 44 -18.08 4.33 -2.54
CA GLU A 44 -18.14 2.88 -2.32
C GLU A 44 -17.41 2.11 -3.42
N ALA A 45 -17.50 2.57 -4.67
CA ALA A 45 -16.79 1.99 -5.80
C ALA A 45 -15.26 2.05 -5.63
N ALA A 46 -14.72 3.14 -5.05
CA ALA A 46 -13.29 3.21 -4.73
C ALA A 46 -12.89 2.20 -3.66
N THR A 47 -13.72 2.05 -2.62
CA THR A 47 -13.49 1.06 -1.56
C THR A 47 -13.53 -0.38 -2.11
N LEU A 48 -14.53 -0.70 -2.93
CA LEU A 48 -14.66 -2.02 -3.57
C LEU A 48 -13.58 -2.29 -4.64
N CYS A 49 -12.93 -1.25 -5.18
CA CYS A 49 -11.84 -1.41 -6.14
C CYS A 49 -10.56 -1.96 -5.50
N ILE A 50 -10.30 -1.66 -4.22
CA ILE A 50 -9.03 -1.97 -3.55
C ILE A 50 -8.68 -3.48 -3.60
N PRO A 51 -9.57 -4.44 -3.29
CA PRO A 51 -9.24 -5.87 -3.39
C PRO A 51 -8.85 -6.31 -4.81
N HIS A 52 -9.47 -5.72 -5.84
CA HIS A 52 -9.13 -6.02 -7.24
C HIS A 52 -7.75 -5.47 -7.62
N LEU A 53 -7.45 -4.26 -7.16
CA LEU A 53 -6.11 -3.68 -7.30
C LEU A 53 -5.06 -4.59 -6.64
N ILE A 54 -5.31 -5.08 -5.41
CA ILE A 54 -4.39 -6.00 -4.71
C ILE A 54 -4.22 -7.31 -5.47
N GLY A 55 -5.30 -7.86 -6.03
CA GLY A 55 -5.24 -9.03 -6.91
C GLY A 55 -4.34 -8.80 -8.12
N ALA A 56 -4.49 -7.64 -8.78
CA ALA A 56 -3.64 -7.25 -9.90
C ALA A 56 -2.18 -6.98 -9.50
N LEU A 57 -1.94 -6.43 -8.30
CA LEU A 57 -0.59 -6.25 -7.75
C LEU A 57 0.12 -7.59 -7.53
N LYS A 58 -0.63 -8.59 -7.08
CA LYS A 58 -0.10 -9.93 -6.76
C LYS A 58 0.20 -10.76 -8.01
N ALA A 59 -0.67 -10.72 -9.02
CA ALA A 59 -0.61 -11.63 -10.16
C ALA A 59 -0.25 -10.95 -11.49
N GLY A 60 -0.22 -9.62 -11.53
CA GLY A 60 0.01 -8.85 -12.75
C GLY A 60 1.48 -8.74 -13.13
N PRO A 61 1.77 -8.45 -14.41
CA PRO A 61 3.11 -8.09 -14.87
C PRO A 61 3.56 -6.76 -14.25
N GLU A 62 4.86 -6.44 -14.31
CA GLU A 62 5.43 -5.21 -13.72
C GLU A 62 4.66 -3.94 -14.12
N ALA A 63 4.26 -3.80 -15.38
CA ALA A 63 3.47 -2.65 -15.83
C ALA A 63 2.09 -2.52 -15.15
N ALA A 64 1.46 -3.65 -14.81
CA ALA A 64 0.23 -3.65 -14.02
C ALA A 64 0.53 -3.27 -12.57
N GLN A 65 1.60 -3.83 -11.99
CA GLN A 65 2.02 -3.57 -10.62
C GLN A 65 2.37 -2.09 -10.41
N GLU A 66 3.08 -1.44 -11.34
CA GLU A 66 3.36 -0.01 -11.30
C GLU A 66 2.07 0.82 -11.27
N SER A 67 1.16 0.57 -12.21
CA SER A 67 -0.12 1.29 -12.27
C SER A 67 -0.96 1.09 -11.01
N VAL A 68 -0.92 -0.10 -10.41
CA VAL A 68 -1.62 -0.38 -9.16
C VAL A 68 -0.96 0.36 -7.99
N LEU A 69 0.37 0.36 -7.88
CA LEU A 69 1.07 1.09 -6.81
C LEU A 69 0.78 2.59 -6.87
N ASP A 70 0.75 3.17 -8.07
CA ASP A 70 0.36 4.58 -8.25
C ASP A 70 -1.06 4.84 -7.76
N THR A 71 -1.99 3.96 -8.14
CA THR A 71 -3.39 4.06 -7.75
C THR A 71 -3.57 3.95 -6.23
N LEU A 72 -2.91 2.97 -5.59
CA LEU A 72 -2.97 2.78 -4.13
C LEU A 72 -2.32 3.96 -3.38
N CYS A 73 -1.21 4.50 -3.90
CA CYS A 73 -0.57 5.68 -3.32
C CYS A 73 -1.48 6.91 -3.40
N LEU A 74 -2.20 7.09 -4.51
CA LEU A 74 -3.16 8.18 -4.68
C LEU A 74 -4.34 8.07 -3.70
N LEU A 75 -4.91 6.88 -3.53
CA LEU A 75 -5.97 6.63 -2.55
C LEU A 75 -5.47 6.90 -1.12
N LYS A 76 -4.27 6.39 -0.77
CA LYS A 76 -3.60 6.65 0.51
C LYS A 76 -3.51 8.15 0.80
N GLN A 77 -3.00 8.95 -0.15
CA GLN A 77 -2.78 10.39 0.05
C GLN A 77 -4.08 11.11 0.49
N SER A 78 -5.21 10.61 -0.01
CA SER A 78 -6.51 11.22 0.24
C SER A 78 -7.07 10.88 1.63
N TRP A 79 -6.68 9.76 2.26
CA TRP A 79 -7.20 9.32 3.56
C TRP A 79 -7.12 10.38 4.67
N SER A 80 -6.13 11.26 4.63
CA SER A 80 -5.97 12.36 5.60
C SER A 80 -7.08 13.43 5.53
N THR A 81 -7.79 13.51 4.40
CA THR A 81 -8.82 14.51 4.12
C THR A 81 -10.22 13.93 3.98
N MET A 82 -10.35 12.60 3.98
CA MET A 82 -11.63 11.88 3.88
C MET A 82 -12.33 11.76 5.24
N PRO A 83 -13.64 11.46 5.26
CA PRO A 83 -14.31 10.97 6.46
C PRO A 83 -13.56 9.77 7.08
N ILE A 84 -13.38 9.81 8.39
CA ILE A 84 -12.50 8.89 9.13
C ILE A 84 -12.93 7.43 9.01
N ASP A 85 -14.23 7.16 8.95
CA ASP A 85 -14.83 5.85 8.78
C ASP A 85 -14.51 5.25 7.41
N ILE A 86 -14.60 6.05 6.35
CA ILE A 86 -14.25 5.63 4.98
C ILE A 86 -12.73 5.41 4.87
N ALA A 87 -11.92 6.33 5.39
CA ALA A 87 -10.47 6.20 5.39
C ALA A 87 -10.01 4.93 6.13
N LYS A 88 -10.60 4.65 7.30
CA LYS A 88 -10.33 3.42 8.06
C LYS A 88 -10.75 2.17 7.30
N ALA A 89 -11.94 2.17 6.68
CA ALA A 89 -12.41 1.03 5.91
C ALA A 89 -11.45 0.71 4.75
N GLN A 90 -11.06 1.73 3.98
CA GLN A 90 -10.10 1.56 2.88
C GLN A 90 -8.73 1.11 3.37
N ALA A 91 -8.21 1.68 4.47
CA ALA A 91 -6.92 1.27 5.04
C ALA A 91 -6.92 -0.18 5.57
N ILE A 92 -8.02 -0.63 6.18
CA ILE A 92 -8.19 -2.02 6.62
C ILE A 92 -8.18 -2.96 5.41
N ILE A 93 -8.95 -2.67 4.36
CA ILE A 93 -8.97 -3.49 3.15
C ILE A 93 -7.59 -3.49 2.47
N ALA A 94 -6.96 -2.31 2.37
CA ALA A 94 -5.63 -2.16 1.78
C ALA A 94 -4.54 -2.91 2.57
N SER A 95 -4.75 -3.22 3.86
CA SER A 95 -3.79 -3.97 4.67
C SER A 95 -3.58 -5.42 4.17
N GLU A 96 -4.50 -5.97 3.38
CA GLU A 96 -4.30 -7.24 2.69
C GLU A 96 -3.16 -7.20 1.67
N ALA A 97 -2.74 -6.00 1.24
CA ALA A 97 -1.59 -5.82 0.36
C ALA A 97 -0.25 -6.06 1.07
N ILE A 98 -0.20 -6.06 2.41
CA ILE A 98 1.06 -6.08 3.18
C ILE A 98 2.01 -7.21 2.74
N PRO A 99 1.58 -8.48 2.62
CA PRO A 99 2.49 -9.56 2.21
C PRO A 99 3.03 -9.35 0.79
N VAL A 100 2.22 -8.80 -0.11
CA VAL A 100 2.61 -8.52 -1.50
C VAL A 100 3.60 -7.36 -1.54
N LEU A 101 3.34 -6.27 -0.83
CA LEU A 101 4.25 -5.12 -0.73
C LEU A 101 5.61 -5.54 -0.15
N GLN A 102 5.62 -6.36 0.91
CA GLN A 102 6.86 -6.91 1.48
C GLN A 102 7.62 -7.84 0.53
N MET A 103 6.92 -8.56 -0.35
CA MET A 103 7.53 -9.35 -1.40
C MET A 103 8.15 -8.46 -2.48
N LEU A 104 7.42 -7.46 -2.96
CA LEU A 104 7.91 -6.51 -3.98
C LEU A 104 9.19 -5.79 -3.52
N MET A 105 9.26 -5.40 -2.24
CA MET A 105 10.47 -4.83 -1.62
C MET A 105 11.72 -5.73 -1.70
N LYS A 106 11.56 -7.02 -1.98
CA LYS A 106 12.66 -8.00 -2.08
C LYS A 106 12.92 -8.43 -3.52
N THR A 107 11.90 -8.41 -4.38
CA THR A 107 11.96 -9.01 -5.72
C THR A 107 11.96 -8.00 -6.86
N CYS A 108 11.50 -6.77 -6.63
CA CYS A 108 11.34 -5.77 -7.68
C CYS A 108 12.49 -4.74 -7.68
N PRO A 109 12.61 -3.93 -8.75
CA PRO A 109 13.60 -2.86 -8.80
C PRO A 109 13.35 -1.76 -7.75
N PRO A 110 14.38 -0.96 -7.41
CA PRO A 110 14.26 0.14 -6.44
C PRO A 110 13.14 1.15 -6.73
N SER A 111 12.70 1.30 -7.99
CA SER A 111 11.58 2.17 -8.38
C SER A 111 10.23 1.79 -7.75
N PHE A 112 10.09 0.57 -7.24
CA PHE A 112 8.91 0.09 -6.52
C PHE A 112 9.02 0.35 -5.02
N HIS A 113 10.24 0.40 -4.50
CA HIS A 113 10.50 0.31 -3.06
C HIS A 113 9.97 1.53 -2.31
N ASP A 114 10.19 2.74 -2.81
CA ASP A 114 9.73 3.96 -2.12
C ASP A 114 8.20 3.99 -1.98
N ARG A 115 7.48 3.57 -3.02
CA ARG A 115 6.00 3.49 -3.01
C ARG A 115 5.52 2.36 -2.09
N ALA A 116 6.13 1.17 -2.18
CA ALA A 116 5.78 0.03 -1.36
C ALA A 116 6.05 0.28 0.14
N ASP A 117 7.20 0.86 0.46
CA ASP A 117 7.58 1.25 1.83
C ASP A 117 6.64 2.33 2.38
N SER A 118 6.34 3.36 1.58
CA SER A 118 5.38 4.40 1.93
C SER A 118 3.99 3.84 2.25
N LEU A 119 3.52 2.86 1.47
CA LEU A 119 2.26 2.15 1.73
C LEU A 119 2.35 1.31 3.01
N LEU A 120 3.39 0.50 3.19
CA LEU A 120 3.57 -0.33 4.39
C LEU A 120 3.49 0.50 5.69
N HIS A 121 4.10 1.69 5.72
CA HIS A 121 4.11 2.55 6.90
C HIS A 121 2.73 3.15 7.27
N CYS A 122 1.78 3.20 6.34
CA CYS A 122 0.45 3.77 6.59
C CYS A 122 -0.65 2.72 6.80
N LEU A 123 -0.37 1.45 6.50
CA LEU A 123 -1.34 0.38 6.63
C LEU A 123 -1.41 -0.13 8.07
N PRO A 124 -2.63 -0.38 8.60
CA PRO A 124 -2.76 -1.03 9.89
C PRO A 124 -2.17 -2.43 9.86
N GLY A 125 -1.61 -2.88 10.98
CA GLY A 125 -1.02 -4.23 11.09
C GLY A 125 0.42 -4.35 10.60
N CYS A 126 1.03 -3.29 10.05
CA CYS A 126 2.46 -3.26 9.76
C CYS A 126 3.23 -2.66 10.95
N LEU A 127 4.18 -3.43 11.51
CA LEU A 127 5.12 -2.95 12.51
C LEU A 127 6.52 -2.89 11.87
N THR A 128 6.92 -1.74 11.35
CA THR A 128 8.32 -1.54 10.92
C THR A 128 9.19 -1.28 12.14
N VAL A 129 10.15 -2.18 12.38
CA VAL A 129 11.13 -2.07 13.46
C VAL A 129 12.49 -1.82 12.85
N THR A 130 12.99 -0.59 12.95
CA THR A 130 14.38 -0.28 12.57
C THR A 130 15.30 -0.58 13.74
N ILE A 131 16.17 -1.57 13.59
CA ILE A 131 17.21 -1.92 14.57
C ILE A 131 18.53 -1.26 14.15
N LYS A 132 18.97 -0.24 14.90
CA LYS A 132 20.32 0.33 14.73
C LYS A 132 21.28 -0.34 15.72
N ARG A 133 22.27 -1.07 15.21
CA ARG A 133 23.41 -1.57 16.01
C ARG A 133 24.27 -0.38 16.44
N GLY A 134 24.55 -0.23 17.73
CA GLY A 134 25.43 0.82 18.21
C GLY A 134 26.89 0.59 17.75
N ASN A 135 27.51 1.61 17.13
CA ASN A 135 28.90 1.55 16.66
C ASN A 135 29.96 1.52 17.79
N ASN A 136 29.55 1.70 19.05
CA ASN A 136 30.44 1.78 20.22
C ASN A 136 30.60 0.47 20.99
N LEU A 137 30.21 -0.68 20.41
CA LEU A 137 30.47 -1.98 21.03
C LEU A 137 31.96 -2.31 20.89
N LYS A 138 32.78 -1.86 21.86
CA LYS A 138 34.08 -2.49 22.13
C LYS A 138 33.81 -3.97 22.35
N LEU A 139 34.48 -4.83 21.58
CA LEU A 139 34.52 -6.29 21.75
C LEU A 139 35.11 -6.62 23.12
N THR A 140 34.33 -6.41 24.19
CA THR A 140 34.75 -6.73 25.55
C THR A 140 34.35 -8.19 25.75
N MET A 141 35.32 -9.09 25.61
CA MET A 141 35.13 -10.52 25.90
C MET A 141 34.60 -10.66 27.33
N GLY A 142 33.38 -11.18 27.48
CA GLY A 142 32.81 -11.54 28.79
C GLY A 142 31.35 -11.15 29.04
N SER A 143 30.73 -10.26 28.26
CA SER A 143 29.31 -9.91 28.42
C SER A 143 28.68 -9.43 27.10
N THR A 144 27.82 -10.26 26.51
CA THR A 144 27.12 -10.00 25.25
C THR A 144 25.76 -9.32 25.49
N ASN A 145 25.76 -8.08 26.01
CA ASN A 145 24.54 -7.26 26.03
C ASN A 145 24.57 -6.27 24.87
N ALA A 146 24.26 -6.76 23.66
CA ALA A 146 24.07 -5.90 22.51
C ALA A 146 22.83 -5.01 22.73
N PHE A 147 23.03 -3.70 22.86
CA PHE A 147 21.92 -2.76 22.98
C PHE A 147 21.38 -2.42 21.58
N CYS A 148 20.14 -2.83 21.31
CA CYS A 148 19.41 -2.50 20.08
C CYS A 148 18.39 -1.41 20.39
N ARG A 149 18.50 -0.24 19.72
CA ARG A 149 17.44 0.78 19.77
C ARG A 149 16.35 0.37 18.79
N LEU A 150 15.15 0.10 19.32
CA LEU A 150 13.95 -0.14 18.53
C LEU A 150 13.22 1.18 18.31
N THR A 151 12.90 1.50 17.05
CA THR A 151 11.98 2.58 16.70
C THR A 151 10.71 1.92 16.16
N ILE A 152 9.59 2.12 16.85
CA ILE A 152 8.28 1.58 16.46
C ILE A 152 7.52 2.69 15.72
N GLY A 153 7.17 2.47 14.45
CA GLY A 153 6.32 3.38 13.69
C GLY A 153 4.89 3.41 14.23
N ASN A 154 4.31 4.63 14.31
CA ASN A 154 2.99 5.02 14.86
C ASN A 154 2.88 5.24 16.39
N GLY A 155 3.94 5.73 17.04
CA GLY A 155 3.86 6.32 18.39
C GLY A 155 5.18 6.96 18.84
N PRO A 156 5.16 7.83 19.86
CA PRO A 156 6.40 8.35 20.46
C PRO A 156 7.26 7.19 21.01
N PRO A 157 8.60 7.28 20.94
CA PRO A 157 9.50 6.22 21.38
C PRO A 157 9.22 5.84 22.85
N ARG A 158 9.07 4.53 23.12
CA ARG A 158 8.94 4.01 24.48
C ARG A 158 10.17 3.18 24.83
N GLN A 159 10.76 3.42 26.00
CA GLN A 159 11.80 2.56 26.53
C GLN A 159 11.18 1.22 26.95
N THR A 160 11.79 0.11 26.53
CA THR A 160 11.46 -1.23 27.03
C THR A 160 12.36 -1.55 28.23
N LYS A 161 11.80 -2.26 29.22
CA LYS A 161 12.48 -2.72 30.42
C LYS A 161 13.44 -3.87 30.13
#